data_AF-A0A957KSK5-F1
#
_entry.id   AF-A0A957KSK5-F1
#
_cell.length_a   1.000
_cell.length_b   1.000
_cell.length_c   1.000
_cell.angle_alpha   90.00
_cell.angle_beta   90.00
_cell.angle_gamma   90.00
#
_symmetry.space_group_name_H-M   'P 1'
#
loop_
_entity.id
_entity.type
_entity.pdbx_description
1 polymer ?
#
loop_
_entity_poly.entity_id
_entity_poly.type
_entity_poly.pdbx_seq_one_letter_code
_entity_poly.pdbx_strand_id
1 'polypeptide(L)'
;ERTPLLAGLHARHDRIAAPLLDGFRPETPYWLDQTAFSEHFARSPIKRARRAGMLRNVCIALGNWASPRAIHALQHALADQDPPPRAHAAWALGRVQATARTEQIPAVLARALDVETDARVTDEIRSALRGDE
;
A
#
# COMPACT_ATOMS: atom_id res chain seq x y z
N GLU A 1 28.03 -11.49 17.58
CA GLU A 1 27.20 -10.67 16.68
C GLU A 1 27.13 -11.34 15.31
N ARG A 2 25.95 -11.55 14.74
CA ARG A 2 25.83 -12.09 13.38
C ARG A 2 25.92 -10.91 12.41
N THR A 3 27.10 -10.64 11.88
CA THR A 3 27.25 -9.72 10.74
C THR A 3 26.35 -10.24 9.61
N PRO A 4 25.38 -9.47 9.11
CA PRO A 4 24.51 -9.96 8.06
C PRO A 4 25.35 -10.20 6.80
N LEU A 5 25.21 -11.39 6.20
CA LEU A 5 25.85 -11.84 4.94
C LEU A 5 25.31 -11.07 3.72
N LEU A 6 25.11 -9.76 3.84
CA LEU A 6 24.56 -8.91 2.79
C LEU A 6 25.65 -8.14 2.03
N ALA A 7 26.92 -8.30 2.41
CA ALA A 7 28.05 -7.74 1.69
C ALA A 7 28.09 -8.28 0.25
N GLY A 8 28.08 -7.39 -0.74
CA GLY A 8 28.10 -7.73 -2.17
C GLY A 8 26.74 -7.94 -2.84
N LEU A 9 25.64 -7.90 -2.07
CA LEU A 9 24.30 -7.84 -2.66
C LEU A 9 24.01 -6.41 -3.14
N HIS A 10 23.69 -6.28 -4.42
CA HIS A 10 23.26 -5.01 -5.02
C HIS A 10 21.75 -5.04 -5.26
N ALA A 11 21.08 -3.95 -4.91
CA ALA A 11 19.68 -3.78 -5.24
C ALA A 11 19.50 -3.85 -6.76
N ARG A 12 18.61 -4.74 -7.20
CA ARG A 12 18.23 -4.86 -8.61
C ARG A 12 17.23 -3.77 -8.95
N HIS A 13 17.75 -2.63 -9.42
CA HIS A 13 16.96 -1.44 -9.78
C HIS A 13 16.00 -1.69 -10.96
N ASP A 14 16.20 -2.77 -11.72
CA ASP A 14 15.33 -3.26 -12.80
C ASP A 14 14.07 -3.98 -12.29
N ARG A 15 14.04 -4.42 -11.02
CA ARG A 15 12.82 -4.92 -10.38
C ARG A 15 11.95 -3.77 -9.88
N ILE A 16 11.38 -3.07 -10.86
CA ILE A 16 10.42 -1.99 -10.69
C ILE A 16 9.14 -2.55 -10.04
N ALA A 17 8.40 -1.74 -9.29
CA ALA A 17 7.14 -2.16 -8.68
C ALA A 17 6.00 -2.45 -9.69
N ALA A 18 6.19 -2.26 -10.99
CA ALA A 18 5.18 -2.61 -12.00
C ALA A 18 4.78 -4.10 -11.92
N PRO A 19 5.73 -5.05 -11.83
CA PRO A 19 5.42 -6.44 -11.48
C PRO A 19 4.66 -6.66 -10.17
N LEU A 20 4.79 -5.78 -9.17
CA LEU A 20 3.99 -5.87 -7.95
C LEU A 20 2.52 -5.52 -8.26
N LEU A 21 2.29 -4.45 -9.04
CA LEU A 21 0.95 -4.02 -9.45
C LEU A 21 0.24 -5.07 -10.31
N ASP A 22 0.97 -5.87 -11.10
CA ASP A 22 0.39 -6.97 -11.88
C ASP A 22 -0.32 -8.01 -11.00
N GLY A 23 0.15 -8.19 -9.77
CA GLY A 23 -0.53 -9.03 -8.77
C GLY A 23 -1.86 -8.44 -8.28
N PHE A 24 -2.08 -7.13 -8.41
CA PHE A 24 -3.28 -6.43 -7.95
C PHE A 24 -4.26 -6.13 -9.09
N ARG A 25 -4.25 -6.96 -10.13
CA ARG A 25 -5.18 -6.83 -11.25
C ARG A 25 -6.57 -7.37 -10.87
N PRO A 26 -7.66 -6.80 -11.43
CA PRO A 26 -9.02 -7.28 -11.17
C PRO A 26 -9.23 -8.74 -11.54
N GLU A 27 -8.50 -9.23 -12.55
CA GLU A 27 -8.55 -10.64 -13.01
C GLU A 27 -8.09 -11.65 -11.95
N THR A 28 -7.34 -11.21 -10.93
CA THR A 28 -6.88 -12.04 -9.80
C THR A 28 -7.22 -11.37 -8.47
N PRO A 29 -8.47 -11.49 -7.98
CA PRO A 29 -9.01 -10.66 -6.90
C PRO A 29 -8.58 -11.13 -5.50
N TYR A 30 -7.47 -11.87 -5.34
CA TYR A 30 -7.00 -12.38 -4.05
C TYR A 30 -6.72 -11.26 -3.03
N TRP A 31 -6.57 -10.03 -3.50
CA TRP A 31 -6.33 -8.84 -2.69
C TRP A 31 -7.64 -8.11 -2.33
N LEU A 32 -8.71 -8.29 -3.11
CA LEU A 32 -10.03 -7.73 -2.85
C LEU A 32 -10.85 -8.60 -1.91
N ASP A 33 -10.73 -9.92 -2.02
CA ASP A 33 -11.56 -10.88 -1.30
C ASP A 33 -10.74 -11.81 -0.40
N GLN A 34 -11.23 -12.01 0.83
CA GLN A 34 -10.58 -12.86 1.82
C GLN A 34 -10.66 -14.34 1.47
N THR A 35 -11.70 -14.78 0.74
CA THR A 35 -11.80 -16.18 0.29
C THR A 35 -10.78 -16.44 -0.81
N ALA A 36 -10.76 -15.60 -1.85
CA ALA A 36 -9.79 -15.64 -2.93
C ALA A 36 -8.34 -15.56 -2.41
N PHE A 37 -8.06 -14.70 -1.41
CA PHE A 37 -6.77 -14.68 -0.71
C PHE A 37 -6.40 -16.05 -0.14
N SER A 38 -7.36 -16.67 0.56
CA SER A 38 -7.14 -17.90 1.31
C SER A 38 -6.90 -19.10 0.43
N GLU A 39 -7.54 -19.13 -0.74
CA GLU A 39 -7.36 -20.12 -1.80
C GLU A 39 -6.02 -19.90 -2.52
N HIS A 40 -5.74 -18.67 -2.96
CA HIS A 40 -4.53 -18.34 -3.70
C HIS A 40 -3.26 -18.60 -2.89
N PHE A 41 -3.26 -18.23 -1.60
CA PHE A 41 -2.11 -18.45 -0.70
C PHE A 41 -2.28 -19.68 0.20
N ALA A 42 -3.05 -20.68 -0.23
CA ALA A 42 -3.13 -21.96 0.45
C ALA A 42 -1.72 -22.57 0.59
N ARG A 43 -1.38 -23.02 1.80
CA ARG A 43 -0.06 -23.60 2.13
C ARG A 43 1.14 -22.65 1.88
N SER A 44 0.91 -21.35 1.80
CA SER A 44 1.97 -20.33 1.69
C SER A 44 2.30 -19.70 3.06
N PRO A 45 3.57 -19.37 3.35
CA PRO A 45 3.93 -18.55 4.51
C PRO A 45 3.20 -17.20 4.59
N ILE A 46 2.74 -16.67 3.46
CA ILE A 46 1.99 -15.40 3.36
C ILE A 46 0.70 -15.45 4.19
N LYS A 47 0.09 -16.64 4.37
CA LYS A 47 -1.14 -16.79 5.16
C LYS A 47 -0.99 -16.33 6.61
N ARG A 48 0.23 -16.35 7.18
CA ARG A 48 0.48 -15.85 8.55
C ARG A 48 0.19 -14.36 8.69
N ALA A 49 0.49 -13.57 7.66
CA ALA A 49 0.21 -12.14 7.65
C ALA A 49 -1.27 -11.81 7.41
N ARG A 50 -2.05 -12.77 6.89
CA ARG A 50 -3.43 -12.59 6.40
C ARG A 50 -3.51 -11.56 5.26
N ARG A 51 -4.71 -11.36 4.70
CA ARG A 51 -4.92 -10.44 3.57
C ARG A 51 -4.61 -9.00 3.96
N ALA A 52 -5.17 -8.53 5.08
CA ALA A 52 -4.93 -7.18 5.58
C ALA A 52 -3.44 -6.89 5.84
N GLY A 53 -2.70 -7.82 6.44
CA GLY A 53 -1.27 -7.65 6.70
C GLY A 53 -0.43 -7.69 5.43
N MET A 54 -0.82 -8.51 4.43
CA MET A 54 -0.20 -8.47 3.11
C MET A 54 -0.44 -7.12 2.43
N LEU A 55 -1.69 -6.65 2.36
CA LEU A 55 -2.05 -5.37 1.75
C LEU A 55 -1.32 -4.20 2.41
N ARG A 56 -1.27 -4.19 3.75
CA ARG A 56 -0.46 -3.23 4.50
C ARG A 56 0.99 -3.19 3.99
N ASN A 57 1.64 -4.35 3.85
CA ASN A 57 3.03 -4.42 3.38
C ASN A 57 3.18 -3.94 1.94
N VAL A 58 2.17 -4.19 1.09
CA VAL A 58 2.13 -3.70 -0.28
C VAL A 58 2.04 -2.18 -0.30
N CYS A 59 1.16 -1.57 0.50
CA CYS A 59 1.07 -0.11 0.64
C CYS A 59 2.41 0.48 1.08
N ILE A 60 3.10 -0.15 2.04
CA ILE A 60 4.45 0.27 2.46
C ILE A 60 5.43 0.25 1.28
N ALA A 61 5.47 -0.85 0.52
CA ALA A 61 6.36 -0.97 -0.63
C ALA A 61 6.05 0.08 -1.72
N LEU A 62 4.76 0.36 -1.97
CA LEU A 62 4.32 1.37 -2.93
C LEU A 62 4.65 2.80 -2.47
N GLY A 63 4.47 3.12 -1.20
CA GLY A 63 4.85 4.42 -0.63
C GLY A 63 6.36 4.64 -0.64
N ASN A 64 7.16 3.59 -0.40
CA ASN A 64 8.61 3.63 -0.55
C ASN A 64 9.03 3.85 -2.02
N TRP A 65 8.27 3.30 -2.96
CA TRP A 65 8.50 3.52 -4.38
C TRP A 65 8.11 4.95 -4.83
N ALA A 66 7.13 5.56 -4.16
CA ALA A 66 6.68 6.95 -4.35
C ALA A 66 6.37 7.33 -5.81
N SER A 67 5.98 6.36 -6.64
CA SER A 67 5.69 6.58 -8.06
C SER A 67 4.22 6.95 -8.29
N PRO A 68 3.91 7.89 -9.21
CA PRO A 68 2.53 8.17 -9.64
C PRO A 68 1.77 6.93 -10.12
N ARG A 69 2.48 5.92 -10.63
CA ARG A 69 1.89 4.65 -11.08
C ARG A 69 1.18 3.87 -9.97
N ALA A 70 1.51 4.15 -8.71
CA ALA A 70 0.89 3.51 -7.56
C ALA A 70 -0.46 4.12 -7.16
N ILE A 71 -0.80 5.33 -7.64
CA ILE A 71 -1.96 6.11 -7.15
C ILE A 71 -3.26 5.31 -7.25
N HIS A 72 -3.52 4.68 -8.39
CA HIS A 72 -4.75 3.90 -8.57
C HIS A 72 -4.84 2.70 -7.61
N ALA A 73 -3.75 1.94 -7.44
CA ALA A 73 -3.73 0.81 -6.51
C ALA A 73 -3.90 1.26 -5.05
N LEU A 74 -3.26 2.37 -4.68
CA LEU A 74 -3.40 2.96 -3.34
C LEU A 74 -4.81 3.50 -3.09
N GLN A 75 -5.50 4.03 -4.09
CA GLN A 75 -6.91 4.43 -3.97
C GLN A 75 -7.82 3.24 -3.64
N HIS A 76 -7.60 2.08 -4.28
CA HIS A 76 -8.35 0.87 -3.93
C HIS A 76 -8.07 0.43 -2.50
N ALA A 77 -6.80 0.44 -2.07
CA ALA A 77 -6.43 0.10 -0.70
C ALA A 77 -6.95 1.11 0.34
N LEU A 78 -7.15 2.38 -0.04
CA LEU A 78 -7.75 3.41 0.81
C LEU A 78 -9.24 3.17 1.05
N ALA A 79 -9.91 2.39 0.18
CA ALA A 79 -11.31 1.99 0.32
C ALA A 79 -11.48 0.58 0.92
N ASP A 80 -10.40 -0.02 1.42
CA ASP A 80 -10.43 -1.39 1.94
C ASP A 80 -11.31 -1.53 3.20
N GLN A 81 -11.94 -2.68 3.40
CA GLN A 81 -12.74 -2.96 4.59
C GLN A 81 -11.93 -2.89 5.89
N ASP A 82 -10.66 -3.27 5.83
CA ASP A 82 -9.78 -3.33 6.99
C ASP A 82 -9.09 -1.97 7.22
N PRO A 83 -9.06 -1.44 8.47
CA PRO A 83 -8.36 -0.19 8.76
C PRO A 83 -6.85 -0.18 8.47
N PRO A 84 -6.06 -1.25 8.74
CA PRO A 84 -4.61 -1.20 8.53
C PRO A 84 -4.18 -0.95 7.07
N PRO A 85 -4.75 -1.60 6.04
CA PRO A 85 -4.54 -1.21 4.65
C PRO A 85 -4.89 0.25 4.36
N ARG A 86 -6.05 0.75 4.81
CA ARG A 86 -6.47 2.14 4.57
C ARG A 86 -5.47 3.16 5.13
N ALA A 87 -5.05 2.96 6.38
CA ALA A 87 -4.05 3.81 7.04
C ALA A 87 -2.74 3.89 6.24
N HIS A 88 -2.21 2.73 5.82
CA HIS A 88 -0.94 2.71 5.08
C HIS A 88 -1.10 3.16 3.63
N ALA A 89 -2.30 3.07 3.05
CA ALA A 89 -2.60 3.65 1.76
C ALA A 89 -2.59 5.18 1.82
N ALA A 90 -3.18 5.77 2.85
CA ALA A 90 -3.15 7.22 3.08
C ALA A 90 -1.70 7.74 3.24
N TRP A 91 -0.93 7.07 4.10
CA TRP A 91 0.52 7.29 4.25
C TRP A 91 1.26 7.25 2.91
N ALA A 92 1.07 6.16 2.15
CA ALA A 92 1.75 5.98 0.87
C ALA A 92 1.35 7.02 -0.18
N LEU A 93 0.09 7.47 -0.18
CA LEU A 93 -0.36 8.56 -1.04
C LEU A 93 0.33 9.89 -0.67
N GLY A 94 0.51 10.17 0.63
CA GLY A 94 1.32 11.31 1.10
C GLY A 94 2.74 11.27 0.55
N ARG A 95 3.40 10.10 0.63
CA ARG A 95 4.75 9.87 0.08
C ARG A 95 4.83 10.09 -1.43
N VAL A 96 3.86 9.58 -2.18
CA VAL A 96 3.76 9.81 -3.63
C VAL A 96 3.54 11.30 -3.91
N GLN A 97 2.71 11.98 -3.12
CA GLN A 97 2.44 13.40 -3.28
C GLN A 97 3.67 14.27 -3.04
N ALA A 98 4.46 13.96 -2.00
CA ALA A 98 5.70 14.68 -1.72
C ALA A 98 6.71 14.58 -2.88
N THR A 99 6.73 13.45 -3.59
CA THR A 99 7.66 13.19 -4.70
C THR A 99 7.14 13.71 -6.04
N ALA A 100 5.88 13.43 -6.38
CA ALA A 100 5.33 13.66 -7.71
C ALA A 100 4.41 14.89 -7.83
N ARG A 101 3.95 15.45 -6.70
CA ARG A 101 3.06 16.63 -6.63
C ARG A 101 1.87 16.56 -7.58
N THR A 102 1.06 15.52 -7.45
CA THR A 102 -0.14 15.33 -8.27
C THR A 102 -1.34 16.06 -7.69
N GLU A 103 -2.17 16.68 -8.53
CA GLU A 103 -3.37 17.39 -8.05
C GLU A 103 -4.45 16.44 -7.52
N GLN A 104 -4.44 15.18 -7.97
CA GLN A 104 -5.46 14.19 -7.63
C GLN A 104 -5.39 13.70 -6.17
N ILE A 105 -4.20 13.58 -5.58
CA ILE A 105 -4.03 12.95 -4.27
C ILE A 105 -4.74 13.71 -3.13
N PRO A 106 -4.60 15.06 -3.01
CA PRO A 106 -5.32 15.79 -1.97
C PRO A 106 -6.84 15.61 -2.04
N ALA A 107 -7.43 15.62 -3.25
CA ALA A 107 -8.86 15.42 -3.43
C ALA A 107 -9.32 14.01 -3.01
N VAL A 108 -8.51 12.99 -3.29
CA VAL A 108 -8.77 11.60 -2.89
C VAL A 108 -8.75 11.46 -1.38
N LEU A 109 -7.72 12.01 -0.73
CA LEU A 109 -7.56 11.96 0.72
C LEU A 109 -8.67 12.72 1.44
N ALA A 110 -9.06 13.90 0.95
CA ALA A 110 -10.17 14.66 1.49
C ALA A 110 -11.49 13.88 1.44
N ARG A 111 -11.81 13.26 0.31
CA ARG A 111 -13.03 12.45 0.17
C ARG A 111 -13.03 11.21 1.06
N ALA A 112 -11.87 10.59 1.28
CA ALA A 112 -11.76 9.48 2.23
C ALA A 112 -11.98 9.96 3.67
N LEU A 113 -11.49 11.16 4.02
CA LEU A 113 -11.68 11.75 5.34
C LEU A 113 -13.15 12.00 5.69
N ASP A 114 -13.99 12.34 4.70
CA ASP A 114 -15.41 12.63 4.90
C ASP A 114 -16.22 11.41 5.40
N VAL A 115 -15.75 10.19 5.11
CA VAL A 115 -16.46 8.94 5.42
C VAL A 115 -15.69 8.04 6.38
N GLU A 116 -14.43 8.35 6.70
CA GLU A 116 -13.61 7.53 7.59
C GLU A 116 -14.04 7.68 9.05
N THR A 117 -14.11 6.56 9.74
CA THR A 117 -14.49 6.50 11.17
C THR A 117 -13.35 6.04 12.07
N ASP A 118 -12.35 5.36 11.53
CA ASP A 118 -11.20 4.89 12.29
C ASP A 118 -10.23 6.07 12.56
N ALA A 119 -9.95 6.29 13.84
CA ALA A 119 -9.11 7.41 14.28
C ALA A 119 -7.70 7.35 13.70
N ARG A 120 -7.09 6.16 13.62
CA ARG A 120 -5.75 6.00 13.10
C ARG A 120 -5.72 6.30 11.61
N VAL A 121 -6.68 5.81 10.84
CA VAL A 121 -6.76 6.10 9.40
C VAL A 121 -6.95 7.60 9.16
N THR A 122 -7.83 8.23 9.95
CA THR A 122 -8.08 9.68 9.90
C THR A 122 -6.81 10.48 10.17
N ASP A 123 -6.00 10.08 11.15
CA ASP A 123 -4.74 10.75 11.49
C ASP A 123 -3.71 10.64 10.35
N GLU A 124 -3.58 9.47 9.73
CA GLU A 124 -2.71 9.24 8.57
C GLU A 124 -3.16 10.08 7.37
N ILE A 125 -4.47 10.15 7.10
CA ILE A 125 -5.02 11.00 6.03
C ILE A 125 -4.68 12.48 6.27
N ARG A 126 -4.88 12.96 7.51
CA ARG A 126 -4.55 14.35 7.87
C ARG A 126 -3.06 14.63 7.79
N SER A 127 -2.21 13.68 8.21
CA SER A 127 -0.74 13.75 8.08
C SER A 127 -0.33 13.91 6.61
N ALA A 128 -0.85 13.04 5.74
CA ALA A 128 -0.59 13.07 4.32
C ALA A 128 -1.07 14.36 3.64
N LEU A 129 -2.19 14.94 4.07
CA LEU A 129 -2.70 16.23 3.57
C LEU A 129 -1.85 17.43 4.01
N ARG A 130 -1.24 17.40 5.20
CA ARG A 130 -0.31 18.44 5.66
C ARG A 130 1.07 18.31 5.02
N GLY A 131 1.44 17.11 4.59
CA GLY A 131 2.75 16.81 4.01
C GLY A 131 3.81 16.50 5.05
N ASP A 132 3.44 15.86 6.16
CA ASP A 132 4.34 15.54 7.27
C ASP A 132 5.20 14.25 7.01
N GLU A 133 5.11 13.66 5.81
CA GLU A 133 5.66 12.33 5.38
C GLU A 133 6.86 12.38 4.42
#